data_AF-M2ZJI8-F1
#
_entry.id   AF-M2ZJI8-F1
#
_cell.length_a   1.000
_cell.length_b   1.000
_cell.length_c   1.000
_cell.angle_alpha   90.00
_cell.angle_beta   90.00
_cell.angle_gamma   90.00
#
_symmetry.space_group_name_H-M   'P 1'
#
loop_
_entity.id
_entity.type
_entity.pdbx_description
1 polymer ?
#
loop_
_entity_poly.entity_id
_entity_poly.type
_entity_poly.pdbx_seq_one_letter_code
_entity_poly.pdbx_strand_id
1 'polypeptide(L)'
;YEFLKRDDPLARGYVGFARGLGIEYFEQLTSERREEVATRGGRKVFRWTVRKGLANEALDTTNYAEAAATLKGWTRWNDSDWELLIAERDAPPDAVGTQLDLEHQLLAARPPTPSRPAAETPPASKADPLDRLA
;
A
#
# COMPACT_ATOMS: atom_id res chain seq x y z
N TYR A 1 32.13 -10.40 4.11
CA TYR A 1 32.77 -9.11 3.79
C TYR A 1 32.66 -8.71 2.31
N GLU A 2 32.12 -9.54 1.41
CA GLU A 2 31.98 -9.18 -0.02
C GLU A 2 31.10 -7.93 -0.24
N PHE A 3 29.97 -7.82 0.45
CA PHE A 3 29.05 -6.69 0.32
C PHE A 3 29.62 -5.34 0.78
N LEU A 4 30.67 -5.34 1.62
CA LEU A 4 31.32 -4.11 2.09
C LEU A 4 32.19 -3.43 1.01
N LYS A 5 32.46 -4.13 -0.10
CA LYS A 5 33.22 -3.60 -1.24
C LYS A 5 32.32 -2.97 -2.31
N ARG A 6 31.01 -3.04 -2.14
CA ARG A 6 30.05 -2.45 -3.07
C ARG A 6 29.95 -0.97 -2.73
N ASP A 7 29.83 -0.14 -3.76
CA ASP A 7 29.66 1.31 -3.63
C ASP A 7 28.33 1.79 -4.22
N ASP A 8 27.64 0.94 -4.98
CA ASP A 8 26.33 1.25 -5.55
C ASP A 8 25.24 1.11 -4.49
N PRO A 9 24.60 2.21 -4.04
CA PRO A 9 23.56 2.15 -3.01
C PRO A 9 22.27 1.46 -3.46
N LEU A 10 22.08 1.26 -4.77
CA LEU A 10 20.95 0.49 -5.32
C LEU A 10 21.27 -1.00 -5.44
N ALA A 11 22.53 -1.39 -5.27
CA ALA A 11 22.90 -2.78 -5.27
C ALA A 11 22.43 -3.48 -4.00
N ARG A 12 22.26 -4.80 -4.10
CA ARG A 12 21.93 -5.66 -2.97
C ARG A 12 22.97 -5.53 -1.85
N GLY A 13 22.49 -5.43 -0.61
CA GLY A 13 23.33 -5.32 0.59
C GLY A 13 23.22 -3.97 1.29
N TYR A 14 22.58 -2.99 0.66
CA TYR A 14 22.17 -1.74 1.29
C TYR A 14 20.74 -1.83 1.82
N VAL A 15 20.46 -1.06 2.88
CA VAL A 15 19.10 -0.85 3.40
C VAL A 15 18.67 0.56 3.03
N GLY A 16 17.65 0.66 2.18
CA GLY A 16 17.05 1.95 1.80
C GLY A 16 16.02 2.41 2.83
N PHE A 17 16.12 3.67 3.26
CA PHE A 17 15.15 4.29 4.14
C PHE A 17 14.46 5.46 3.44
N ALA A 18 13.18 5.66 3.74
CA ALA A 18 12.46 6.85 3.30
C ALA A 18 13.08 8.12 3.92
N ARG A 19 13.02 9.23 3.18
CA ARG A 19 13.43 10.53 3.73
C ARG A 19 12.44 11.01 4.78
N GLY A 20 12.93 11.72 5.80
CA GLY A 20 12.09 12.33 6.83
C GLY A 20 11.74 11.42 8.01
N LEU A 21 12.28 10.19 8.07
CA LEU A 21 12.18 9.37 9.27
C LEU A 21 12.94 10.08 10.41
N GLY A 22 12.23 10.35 11.51
CA GLY A 22 12.79 11.02 12.69
C GLY A 22 13.75 10.11 13.46
N ILE A 23 14.48 10.70 14.41
CA ILE A 23 15.41 9.95 15.27
C ILE A 23 14.74 8.82 16.02
N GLU A 24 13.51 9.03 16.48
CA GLU A 24 12.70 8.04 17.20
C GLU A 24 12.56 6.73 16.41
N TYR A 25 12.34 6.80 15.09
CA TYR A 25 12.22 5.60 14.26
C TYR A 25 13.50 4.75 14.33
N PHE A 26 14.68 5.39 14.26
CA PHE A 26 15.96 4.70 14.34
C PHE A 26 16.28 4.22 15.76
N GLU A 27 15.83 4.93 16.79
CA GLU A 27 15.91 4.48 18.18
C GLU A 27 15.05 3.23 18.40
N GLN A 28 13.84 3.18 17.84
CA GLN A 28 12.98 2.00 17.89
C GLN A 28 13.56 0.85 17.06
N LEU A 29 14.11 1.12 15.87
CA LEU A 29 14.74 0.14 15.00
C LEU A 29 15.97 -0.52 15.65
N THR A 30 16.61 0.17 16.60
CA THR A 30 17.79 -0.31 17.35
C THR A 30 17.51 -0.49 18.84
N SER A 31 16.23 -0.66 19.19
CA SER A 31 15.76 -0.66 20.59
C SER A 31 16.24 -1.88 21.38
N GLU A 32 16.55 -3.00 20.72
CA GLU A 32 17.04 -4.21 21.37
C GLU A 32 18.56 -4.22 21.53
N ARG A 33 19.02 -4.78 22.66
CA ARG A 33 20.42 -5.09 22.88
C ARG A 33 20.58 -6.51 23.41
N ARG A 34 21.74 -7.10 23.12
CA ARG A 34 22.07 -8.44 23.60
C ARG A 34 22.70 -8.36 24.99
N GLU A 35 22.02 -8.91 25.98
CA GLU A 35 22.44 -8.92 27.38
C GLU A 35 22.70 -10.33 27.90
N GLU A 36 23.65 -10.44 28.82
CA GLU A 36 23.88 -11.67 29.56
C GLU A 36 22.92 -11.76 30.74
N VAL A 37 22.11 -12.82 30.77
CA VAL A 37 21.10 -13.08 31.79
C VAL A 37 21.40 -14.41 32.47
N ALA A 38 21.36 -14.44 33.79
CA ALA A 38 21.44 -15.68 34.55
C ALA A 38 20.09 -16.41 34.49
N THR A 39 20.13 -17.67 34.05
CA THR A 39 18.98 -18.58 34.17
C THR A 39 18.75 -18.96 35.63
N ARG A 40 17.57 -19.49 35.95
CA ARG A 40 17.23 -19.96 37.31
C ARG A 40 18.23 -20.99 37.88
N GLY A 41 18.93 -21.74 37.03
CA GLY A 41 19.98 -22.69 37.40
C GLY A 41 21.40 -22.11 37.42
N GLY A 42 21.57 -20.79 37.35
CA GLY A 42 22.88 -20.13 37.40
C GLY A 42 23.66 -20.12 36.08
N ARG A 43 23.19 -20.79 35.02
CA ARG A 43 23.82 -20.72 33.70
C ARG A 43 23.61 -19.34 33.09
N LYS A 44 24.67 -18.73 32.58
CA LYS A 44 24.66 -17.49 31.81
C LYS A 44 24.16 -17.77 30.38
N VAL A 45 23.16 -17.03 29.94
CA VAL A 45 22.63 -17.07 28.56
C VAL A 45 22.53 -15.67 28.01
N PHE A 46 22.67 -15.50 26.70
CA PHE A 46 22.45 -14.20 26.08
C PHE A 46 21.02 -14.09 25.56
N ARG A 47 20.34 -12.99 25.89
CA ARG A 47 19.00 -12.67 25.39
C ARG A 47 19.00 -11.29 24.76
N TRP A 48 18.16 -11.12 23.74
CA TRP A 48 17.80 -9.79 23.26
C TRP A 48 16.74 -9.22 24.18
N THR A 49 16.97 -8.00 24.66
CA THR A 49 16.06 -7.29 25.55
C THR A 49 15.86 -5.87 25.01
N VAL A 50 14.61 -5.42 25.01
CA VAL A 50 14.27 -4.05 24.64
C VAL A 50 14.80 -3.09 25.72
N ARG A 51 15.47 -2.02 25.31
CA ARG A 51 15.94 -0.98 26.21
C ARG A 51 14.76 -0.29 26.89
N LYS A 52 14.86 -0.09 28.20
CA LYS A 52 13.80 0.54 29.00
C LYS A 52 13.44 1.93 28.45
N GLY A 53 12.15 2.14 28.21
CA GLY A 53 11.60 3.43 27.76
C GLY A 53 11.64 3.65 26.25
N LEU A 54 12.10 2.66 25.47
CA LEU A 54 11.97 2.67 24.01
C LEU A 54 10.84 1.75 23.57
N ALA A 55 10.16 2.17 22.53
CA ALA A 55 9.25 1.33 21.76
C ALA A 55 10.07 0.49 20.75
N ASN A 56 9.51 -0.59 20.21
CA ASN A 56 10.22 -1.54 19.34
C ASN A 56 9.45 -1.91 18.06
N GLU A 57 8.34 -1.22 17.77
CA GLU A 57 7.43 -1.52 16.66
C GLU A 57 8.14 -1.42 15.31
N ALA A 58 9.05 -0.45 15.14
CA ALA A 58 9.87 -0.32 13.94
C ALA A 58 10.79 -1.53 13.70
N LEU A 59 11.41 -2.05 14.76
CA LEU A 59 12.25 -3.24 14.70
C LEU A 59 11.41 -4.49 14.41
N ASP A 60 10.30 -4.67 15.13
CA ASP A 60 9.40 -5.81 14.94
C ASP A 60 8.85 -5.86 13.51
N THR A 61 8.38 -4.72 12.99
CA THR A 61 7.89 -4.60 11.61
C THR A 61 8.97 -4.97 10.61
N THR A 62 10.20 -4.50 10.81
CA THR A 62 11.34 -4.80 9.92
C THR A 62 11.69 -6.28 9.94
N ASN A 63 11.73 -6.89 11.13
CA ASN A 63 12.01 -8.33 11.28
C ASN A 63 10.94 -9.20 10.62
N TYR A 64 9.67 -8.85 10.77
CA TYR A 64 8.57 -9.57 10.12
C TYR A 64 8.56 -9.36 8.62
N ALA A 65 8.87 -8.16 8.13
CA ALA A 65 9.01 -7.89 6.70
C ALA A 65 10.15 -8.74 6.09
N GLU A 66 11.31 -8.82 6.75
CA GLU A 66 12.43 -9.65 6.31
C GLU A 66 12.10 -11.14 6.34
N ALA A 67 11.39 -11.61 7.39
CA ALA A 67 10.92 -12.98 7.46
C ALA A 67 9.93 -13.32 6.33
N ALA A 68 9.01 -12.40 6.01
CA ALA A 68 8.08 -12.54 4.90
C ALA A 68 8.81 -12.55 3.54
N ALA A 69 9.75 -11.63 3.33
CA ALA A 69 10.57 -11.58 2.13
C ALA A 69 11.40 -12.86 1.94
N THR A 70 11.94 -13.40 3.03
CA THR A 70 12.64 -14.70 3.02
C THR A 70 11.70 -15.84 2.66
N LEU A 71 10.53 -15.91 3.29
CA LEU A 71 9.52 -16.95 3.03
C LEU A 71 9.03 -16.91 1.57
N LYS A 72 8.85 -15.72 1.01
CA LYS A 72 8.44 -15.52 -0.38
C LYS A 72 9.59 -15.62 -1.38
N GLY A 73 10.84 -15.70 -0.91
CA GLY A 73 12.02 -15.75 -1.77
C GLY A 73 12.34 -14.44 -2.49
N TRP A 74 11.72 -13.32 -2.09
CA TRP A 74 11.88 -12.00 -2.73
C TRP A 74 13.32 -11.52 -2.77
N THR A 75 14.14 -11.95 -1.81
CA THR A 75 15.56 -11.62 -1.79
C THR A 75 16.34 -12.19 -2.99
N ARG A 76 15.75 -13.07 -3.81
CA ARG A 76 16.39 -13.66 -5.00
C ARG A 76 15.78 -13.17 -6.31
N TRP A 77 14.75 -12.34 -6.23
CA TRP A 77 14.03 -11.85 -7.39
C TRP A 77 14.89 -10.90 -8.21
N ASN A 78 14.73 -10.98 -9.53
CA ASN A 78 15.24 -10.00 -10.48
C ASN A 78 14.11 -9.08 -10.96
N ASP A 79 14.43 -8.09 -11.79
CA ASP A 79 13.45 -7.11 -12.28
C ASP A 79 12.25 -7.77 -12.96
N SER A 80 12.45 -8.84 -13.73
CA SER A 80 11.35 -9.56 -14.40
C SER A 80 10.40 -10.23 -13.40
N ASP A 81 10.90 -10.73 -12.27
CA ASP A 81 10.04 -11.31 -11.22
C ASP A 81 9.16 -10.23 -10.57
N TRP A 82 9.70 -9.02 -10.39
CA TRP A 82 8.96 -7.87 -9.90
C TRP A 82 7.91 -7.37 -10.89
N GLU A 83 8.25 -7.29 -12.18
CA GLU A 83 7.31 -6.92 -13.25
C GLU A 83 6.12 -7.90 -13.32
N LEU A 84 6.35 -9.20 -13.15
CA LEU A 84 5.28 -10.19 -13.07
C LEU A 84 4.34 -9.95 -11.88
N LEU A 85 4.90 -9.63 -10.71
CA LEU A 85 4.10 -9.31 -9.52
C LEU A 85 3.29 -8.03 -9.72
N ILE A 86 3.89 -6.99 -10.31
CA ILE A 86 3.20 -5.73 -10.62
C ILE A 86 2.04 -6.00 -11.58
N ALA A 87 2.29 -6.72 -12.68
CA ALA A 87 1.25 -7.06 -13.65
C ALA A 87 0.10 -7.88 -13.02
N GLU A 88 0.40 -8.78 -12.08
CA GLU A 88 -0.61 -9.54 -11.32
C GLU A 88 -1.44 -8.63 -10.40
N ARG A 89 -0.83 -7.62 -9.77
CA ARG A 89 -1.48 -6.78 -8.74
C ARG A 89 -2.19 -5.56 -9.30
N ASP A 90 -1.71 -5.03 -10.41
CA ASP A 90 -2.34 -3.93 -11.15
C ASP A 90 -3.47 -4.41 -12.08
N ALA A 91 -3.68 -5.74 -12.18
CA ALA A 91 -4.79 -6.30 -12.92
C ALA A 91 -6.14 -5.89 -12.29
N PRO A 92 -7.15 -5.52 -13.10
CA PRO A 92 -8.49 -5.24 -12.58
C PRO A 92 -9.04 -6.45 -11.83
N PRO A 93 -9.71 -6.25 -10.68
CA PRO A 93 -10.30 -7.35 -9.95
C PRO A 93 -11.42 -8.02 -10.76
N ASP A 94 -11.58 -9.33 -10.61
CA ASP A 94 -12.67 -10.08 -11.22
C ASP A 94 -14.03 -9.55 -10.73
N ALA A 95 -14.96 -9.30 -11.65
CA ALA A 95 -16.18 -8.50 -11.43
C ALA A 95 -17.22 -9.07 -10.44
N VAL A 96 -17.04 -10.28 -9.91
CA VAL A 96 -18.05 -10.93 -9.06
C VAL A 96 -17.66 -10.83 -7.59
N GLY A 97 -18.43 -10.04 -6.84
CA GLY A 97 -18.26 -9.91 -5.39
C GLY A 97 -17.10 -9.01 -4.96
N THR A 98 -16.56 -8.22 -5.89
CA THR A 98 -15.46 -7.29 -5.61
C THR A 98 -15.89 -6.24 -4.57
N GLN A 99 -15.12 -6.13 -3.50
CA GLN A 99 -15.24 -4.99 -2.60
C GLN A 99 -14.73 -3.74 -3.34
N LEU A 100 -15.65 -2.83 -3.61
CA LEU A 100 -15.36 -1.53 -4.23
C LEU A 100 -14.42 -0.72 -3.33
N ASP A 101 -13.53 0.06 -3.94
CA ASP A 101 -12.73 1.06 -3.24
C ASP A 101 -13.62 2.19 -2.67
N LEU A 102 -13.04 3.06 -1.84
CA LEU A 102 -13.79 4.12 -1.15
C LEU A 102 -14.38 5.12 -2.14
N GLU A 103 -13.66 5.46 -3.21
CA GLU A 103 -14.10 6.38 -4.24
C GLU A 103 -15.26 5.83 -5.08
N HIS A 104 -15.24 4.55 -5.43
CA HIS A 104 -16.27 3.86 -6.21
C HIS A 104 -17.52 3.65 -5.38
N GLN A 105 -17.41 3.35 -4.07
CA GLN A 105 -18.55 3.34 -3.16
C GLN A 105 -19.20 4.72 -3.06
N LEU A 106 -18.39 5.78 -2.91
CA LEU A 106 -18.88 7.15 -2.79
C LEU A 106 -19.56 7.65 -4.07
N LEU A 107 -19.01 7.29 -5.23
CA LEU A 107 -19.58 7.64 -6.55
C LEU A 107 -20.84 6.84 -6.87
N ALA A 108 -20.89 5.55 -6.50
CA ALA A 108 -22.06 4.68 -6.69
C ALA A 108 -23.22 5.02 -5.74
N ALA A 109 -22.94 5.56 -4.56
CA ALA A 109 -23.95 5.99 -3.59
C ALA A 109 -24.68 7.30 -3.99
N ARG A 110 -24.35 7.90 -5.14
CA ARG A 110 -25.06 9.10 -5.61
C ARG A 110 -26.50 8.72 -5.99
N PRO A 111 -27.53 9.31 -5.33
CA PRO A 111 -28.91 9.04 -5.71
C PRO A 111 -29.11 9.45 -7.17
N PRO A 112 -29.89 8.68 -7.95
CA PRO A 112 -30.16 9.05 -9.34
C PRO A 112 -30.75 10.46 -9.36
N THR A 113 -30.15 11.35 -10.17
CA THR A 113 -30.73 12.65 -10.45
C THR A 113 -32.17 12.41 -10.90
N PRO A 114 -33.19 12.99 -10.24
CA PRO A 114 -34.57 12.77 -10.65
C PRO A 114 -34.68 13.16 -12.12
N SER A 115 -35.10 12.23 -12.98
CA SER A 115 -35.31 12.57 -14.37
C SER A 115 -36.41 13.63 -14.40
N ARG A 116 -36.07 14.81 -14.92
CA ARG A 116 -37.06 15.85 -15.16
C ARG A 116 -38.10 15.24 -16.10
N PRO A 117 -39.40 15.19 -15.76
CA PRO A 117 -40.41 14.65 -16.65
C PRO A 117 -40.29 15.35 -18.00
N ALA A 118 -40.30 14.55 -19.07
CA ALA A 118 -40.19 15.03 -20.44
C ALA A 118 -41.23 16.14 -20.62
N ALA A 119 -40.77 17.33 -20.98
CA ALA A 119 -41.67 18.42 -21.33
C ALA A 119 -42.54 17.93 -22.51
N GLU A 120 -43.85 17.93 -22.31
CA GLU A 120 -44.81 17.70 -23.38
C GLU A 120 -44.49 18.65 -24.53
N THR A 121 -44.27 18.08 -25.71
CA THR A 121 -44.11 18.83 -26.96
C THR A 121 -45.35 19.70 -27.15
N PRO A 122 -45.21 21.04 -27.32
CA PRO A 122 -46.34 21.89 -27.62
C PRO A 122 -47.03 21.42 -28.92
N PRO A 123 -48.37 21.44 -29.00
CA PRO A 123 -49.07 21.00 -30.18
C PRO A 123 -48.68 21.87 -31.37
N ALA A 124 -48.44 21.22 -32.52
CA ALA A 124 -48.11 21.88 -33.77
C ALA A 124 -49.15 22.96 -34.11
N SER A 125 -48.70 24.21 -34.19
CA SER A 125 -49.51 25.31 -34.67
C SER A 125 -49.94 25.04 -36.12
N LYS A 126 -51.24 25.03 -36.38
CA LYS A 126 -51.77 24.95 -37.74
C LYS A 126 -51.47 26.28 -38.43
N ALA A 127 -50.69 26.24 -39.52
CA ALA A 127 -50.47 27.40 -40.38
C ALA A 127 -51.81 27.89 -40.96
N ASP A 128 -52.01 29.21 -40.87
CA ASP A 128 -53.19 29.93 -41.36
C ASP A 128 -53.18 29.97 -42.91
N PRO A 129 -54.24 29.52 -43.61
CA PRO A 129 -54.22 29.41 -45.08
C PRO A 129 -54.43 30.73 -45.84
N LEU A 130 -54.15 31.89 -45.25
CA LEU A 130 -54.37 33.20 -45.89
C LEU A 130 -53.15 33.84 -46.56
N ASP A 131 -52.03 33.13 -46.69
CA ASP A 131 -50.84 33.62 -47.43
C ASP A 131 -50.83 33.25 -48.93
N ARG A 132 -52.00 32.96 -49.51
CA ARG A 132 -52.16 32.79 -50.96
C ARG A 132 -53.37 33.55 -51.44
N LEU A 133 -53.19 34.82 -51.81
CA LEU A 133 -53.94 35.51 -52.86
C LEU A 133 -53.23 36.84 -53.16
N ALA A 134 -52.34 36.76 -54.14
CA ALA A 134 -52.25 37.77 -55.20
C ALA A 134 -53.41 37.54 -56.18
#